data_AF-A0A3M2C6E7-F1
#
_entry.id   AF-A0A3M2C6E7-F1
#
_cell.length_a   1.000
_cell.length_b   1.000
_cell.length_c   1.000
_cell.angle_alpha   90.00
_cell.angle_beta   90.00
_cell.angle_gamma   90.00
#
_symmetry.space_group_name_H-M   'P 1'
#
loop_
_entity.id
_entity.type
_entity.pdbx_description
1 polymer ?
#
loop_
_entity_poly.entity_id
_entity_poly.type
_entity_poly.pdbx_seq_one_letter_code
_entity_poly.pdbx_strand_id
1 'polypeptide(L)'
;MGIELELGFLLAAQALGSEIFAPFEVETPPWKKILKWALVAALTLGLYPLVGHWAILVTATLGLMGLTFHFVWCRKHGIDPWQASPRRRYYELRGWTWPDEAGPGAAAAP
;
A
#
# COMPACT_ATOMS: atom_id res chain seq x y z
N MET A 1 15.11 18.78 16.85
CA MET A 1 14.17 17.72 16.46
C MET A 1 14.80 16.41 16.91
N GLY A 2 14.10 15.65 17.74
CA GLY A 2 14.40 14.26 18.01
C GLY A 2 13.62 13.38 17.02
N ILE A 3 13.04 12.30 17.51
CA ILE A 3 12.33 11.28 16.72
C ILE A 3 11.03 11.76 16.03
N GLU A 4 10.61 13.01 16.29
CA GLU A 4 9.34 13.52 15.80
C GLU A 4 9.30 13.61 14.27
N LEU A 5 10.46 13.78 13.61
CA LEU A 5 10.55 13.82 12.16
C LEU A 5 10.21 12.45 11.55
N GLU A 6 10.76 11.38 12.11
CA GLU A 6 10.53 10.00 11.67
C GLU A 6 9.07 9.63 11.86
N LEU A 7 8.49 9.97 13.01
CA LEU A 7 7.09 9.72 13.32
C LEU A 7 6.17 10.50 12.40
N GLY A 8 6.44 11.79 12.18
CA GLY A 8 5.68 12.62 11.25
C GLY A 8 5.76 12.11 9.81
N PHE A 9 6.96 11.72 9.36
CA PHE A 9 7.16 11.16 8.03
C PHE A 9 6.46 9.81 7.85
N LEU A 10 6.59 8.89 8.82
CA LEU A 10 5.91 7.61 8.83
C LEU A 10 4.39 7.78 8.79
N LEU A 11 3.84 8.69 9.60
CA LEU A 11 2.41 8.97 9.63
C LEU A 11 1.92 9.50 8.27
N ALA A 12 2.64 10.46 7.69
CA ALA A 12 2.31 11.02 6.38
C ALA A 12 2.38 9.95 5.28
N ALA A 13 3.45 9.15 5.26
CA ALA A 13 3.62 8.06 4.29
C ALA A 13 2.53 6.99 4.45
N GLN A 14 2.17 6.63 5.69
CA GLN A 14 1.11 5.68 5.97
C GLN A 14 -0.26 6.17 5.51
N ALA A 15 -0.61 7.42 5.83
CA ALA A 15 -1.88 8.02 5.43
C ALA A 15 -1.98 8.10 3.90
N LEU A 16 -1.00 8.72 3.26
CA LEU A 16 -0.98 8.88 1.79
C LEU A 16 -0.97 7.54 1.07
N GLY A 17 -0.13 6.60 1.53
CA GLY A 17 -0.06 5.27 0.93
C GLY A 17 -1.37 4.50 1.09
N SER A 18 -2.02 4.59 2.25
CA SER A 18 -3.29 3.88 2.44
C SER A 18 -4.40 4.39 1.52
N GLU A 19 -4.47 5.71 1.28
CA GLU A 19 -5.44 6.31 0.36
C GLU A 19 -5.10 6.02 -1.11
N ILE A 20 -3.84 6.23 -1.51
CA ILE A 20 -3.37 5.98 -2.87
C ILE A 20 -3.62 4.52 -3.30
N PHE A 21 -3.36 3.57 -2.38
CA PHE A 21 -3.51 2.15 -2.65
C PHE A 21 -4.89 1.61 -2.28
N ALA A 22 -5.83 2.43 -1.81
CA ALA A 22 -7.16 1.98 -1.40
C ALA A 22 -7.90 1.18 -2.50
N PRO A 23 -7.94 1.61 -3.78
CA PRO A 23 -8.59 0.85 -4.85
C PRO A 23 -7.95 -0.53 -5.09
N PHE A 24 -6.68 -0.68 -4.74
CA PHE A 24 -5.88 -1.88 -4.96
C PHE A 24 -5.91 -2.85 -3.77
N GLU A 25 -6.48 -2.44 -2.64
CA GLU A 25 -6.48 -3.20 -1.41
C GLU A 25 -7.89 -3.53 -0.90
N VAL A 26 -8.94 -3.36 -1.72
CA VAL A 26 -10.36 -3.55 -1.33
C VAL A 26 -10.60 -4.89 -0.63
N GLU A 27 -10.23 -6.01 -1.26
CA GLU A 27 -10.40 -7.36 -0.68
C GLU A 27 -9.23 -7.80 0.21
N THR A 28 -8.21 -6.93 0.41
CA THR A 28 -7.06 -7.31 1.22
C THR A 28 -7.45 -7.30 2.71
N PRO A 29 -7.24 -8.40 3.46
CA PRO A 29 -7.58 -8.45 4.88
C PRO A 29 -6.92 -7.30 5.67
N PRO A 30 -7.66 -6.59 6.55
CA PRO A 30 -7.13 -5.44 7.27
C PRO A 30 -5.84 -5.73 8.06
N TRP A 31 -5.73 -6.93 8.64
CA TRP A 31 -4.54 -7.33 9.41
C TRP A 31 -3.26 -7.36 8.56
N LYS A 32 -3.34 -7.69 7.27
CA LYS A 32 -2.18 -7.66 6.36
C LYS A 32 -1.72 -6.22 6.09
N LYS A 33 -2.68 -5.29 5.99
CA LYS A 33 -2.39 -3.85 5.82
C LYS A 33 -1.71 -3.28 7.07
N ILE A 34 -2.25 -3.62 8.24
CA ILE A 34 -1.66 -3.23 9.54
C ILE A 34 -0.25 -3.80 9.69
N LEU A 35 -0.08 -5.10 9.41
CA LEU A 35 1.24 -5.75 9.50
C LEU A 35 2.26 -5.10 8.57
N LYS A 36 1.89 -4.78 7.33
CA LYS A 36 2.76 -4.06 6.37
C LYS A 36 3.30 -2.76 6.96
N TRP A 37 2.41 -1.92 7.50
CA TRP A 37 2.81 -0.63 8.08
C TRP A 37 3.57 -0.79 9.40
N ALA A 38 3.19 -1.76 10.24
CA ALA A 38 3.91 -2.09 11.46
C ALA A 38 5.36 -2.51 11.18
N LEU A 39 5.60 -3.31 10.14
CA LEU A 39 6.94 -3.71 9.74
C LEU A 39 7.79 -2.53 9.24
N VAL A 40 7.21 -1.65 8.42
CA VAL A 40 7.91 -0.44 7.93
C VAL A 40 8.25 0.51 9.10
N ALA A 41 7.31 0.70 10.03
CA ALA A 41 7.52 1.50 11.22
C ALA A 41 8.58 0.88 12.14
N ALA A 42 8.46 -0.42 12.45
CA ALA A 42 9.42 -1.12 13.31
C ALA A 42 10.84 -1.06 12.75
N LEU A 43 11.01 -1.23 11.43
CA LEU A 43 12.31 -1.14 10.79
C LEU A 43 12.90 0.28 10.88
N THR A 44 12.08 1.30 10.59
CA THR A 44 12.53 2.71 10.63
C THR A 44 12.88 3.15 12.04
N LEU A 45 12.00 2.90 13.00
CA LEU A 45 12.21 3.28 14.40
C LEU A 45 13.33 2.45 15.05
N GLY A 46 13.46 1.18 14.69
CA GLY A 46 14.54 0.31 15.15
C GLY A 46 15.92 0.74 14.65
N LEU A 47 15.99 1.35 13.46
CA LEU A 47 17.25 1.87 12.89
C LEU A 47 17.61 3.27 13.42
N TYR A 48 16.63 4.07 13.83
CA TYR A 48 16.86 5.42 14.36
C TYR A 48 17.98 5.51 15.42
N PRO A 49 18.06 4.66 16.47
CA PRO A 49 19.15 4.74 17.45
C PRO A 49 20.55 4.45 16.86
N LEU A 50 20.65 3.84 15.67
CA LEU A 50 21.91 3.48 15.03
C LEU A 50 22.37 4.54 14.02
N VAL A 51 21.44 5.11 13.26
CA VAL A 51 21.75 5.99 12.12
C VAL A 51 21.07 7.37 12.20
N GLY A 52 20.32 7.64 13.26
CA GLY A 52 19.56 8.88 13.45
C GLY A 52 18.56 9.12 12.31
N HIS A 53 18.46 10.37 11.84
CA HIS A 53 17.51 10.78 10.81
C HIS A 53 17.68 10.11 9.45
N TRP A 54 18.83 9.46 9.21
CA TRP A 54 19.03 8.66 8.01
C TRP A 54 18.09 7.45 7.94
N ALA A 55 17.50 7.03 9.06
CA ALA A 55 16.49 5.97 9.10
C ALA A 55 15.27 6.26 8.21
N ILE A 56 14.93 7.54 8.00
CA ILE A 56 13.84 7.97 7.11
C ILE A 56 14.05 7.46 5.67
N LEU A 57 15.30 7.35 5.22
CA LEU A 57 15.60 6.84 3.89
C LEU A 57 15.07 5.43 3.69
N VAL A 58 14.91 4.63 4.74
CA VAL A 58 14.34 3.29 4.62
C VAL A 58 12.87 3.36 4.22
N THR A 59 12.06 4.15 4.94
CA THR A 59 10.64 4.34 4.57
C THR A 59 10.53 4.97 3.18
N ALA A 60 11.32 5.99 2.88
CA ALA A 60 11.29 6.67 1.59
C ALA A 60 11.66 5.73 0.43
N THR A 61 12.72 4.93 0.60
CA THR A 61 13.20 3.99 -0.43
C THR A 61 12.20 2.85 -0.63
N LEU A 62 11.69 2.24 0.45
CA LEU A 62 10.68 1.18 0.34
C LEU A 62 9.39 1.70 -0.32
N GLY A 63 8.96 2.90 0.05
CA GLY A 63 7.81 3.56 -0.57
C GLY A 63 8.02 3.78 -2.07
N LEU A 64 9.16 4.36 -2.47
CA LEU A 64 9.49 4.62 -3.87
C LEU A 64 9.62 3.33 -4.69
N MET A 65 10.26 2.29 -4.13
CA MET A 65 10.34 0.97 -4.76
C MET A 65 8.96 0.34 -4.95
N GLY A 66 8.12 0.39 -3.92
CA GLY A 66 6.75 -0.12 -3.96
C GLY A 66 5.89 0.59 -5.01
N LEU A 67 5.94 1.93 -5.04
CA LEU A 67 5.28 2.76 -6.06
C LEU A 67 5.79 2.41 -7.46
N THR A 68 7.10 2.38 -7.66
CA THR A 68 7.67 2.08 -8.99
C THR A 68 7.26 0.70 -9.47
N PHE A 69 7.38 -0.32 -8.61
CA PHE A 69 6.96 -1.67 -8.91
C PHE A 69 5.47 -1.72 -9.26
N HIS A 70 4.62 -1.07 -8.45
CA HIS A 70 3.17 -1.01 -8.67
C HIS A 70 2.81 -0.41 -10.02
N PHE A 71 3.41 0.72 -10.38
CA PHE A 71 3.17 1.40 -11.66
C PHE A 71 3.56 0.54 -12.85
N VAL A 72 4.75 -0.07 -12.78
CA VAL A 72 5.26 -0.95 -13.84
C VAL A 72 4.38 -2.19 -13.96
N TRP A 73 4.02 -2.80 -12.83
CA TRP A 73 3.19 -3.99 -12.77
C TRP A 73 1.79 -3.74 -13.33
N CYS A 74 1.11 -2.69 -12.89
CA CYS A 74 -0.23 -2.34 -13.39
C CYS A 74 -0.21 -2.10 -14.90
N ARG A 75 0.75 -1.31 -15.40
CA ARG A 75 0.89 -1.06 -16.84
C ARG A 75 1.14 -2.33 -17.64
N LYS A 76 2.01 -3.22 -17.14
CA LYS A 76 2.29 -4.51 -17.79
C LYS A 76 1.04 -5.39 -17.91
N HIS A 77 0.11 -5.28 -16.96
CA HIS A 77 -1.15 -6.04 -16.95
C HIS A 77 -2.34 -5.27 -17.55
N GLY A 78 -2.11 -4.10 -18.14
CA GLY A 78 -3.17 -3.29 -18.76
C GLY A 78 -4.19 -2.78 -17.75
N ILE A 79 -3.72 -2.40 -16.56
CA ILE A 79 -4.49 -1.86 -15.44
C ILE A 79 -4.01 -0.43 -15.19
N ASP A 80 -4.93 0.51 -15.01
CA ASP A 80 -4.61 1.87 -14.61
C ASP A 80 -3.99 1.87 -13.19
N PRO A 81 -2.79 2.44 -13.00
CA PRO A 81 -2.06 2.37 -11.73
C PRO A 81 -2.65 3.24 -10.62
N TRP A 82 -3.65 4.09 -10.90
CA TRP A 82 -4.34 4.90 -9.90
C TRP A 82 -5.75 4.40 -9.59
N GLN A 83 -6.52 4.07 -10.63
CA GLN A 83 -7.94 3.74 -10.50
C GLN A 83 -8.20 2.23 -10.43
N ALA A 84 -7.18 1.39 -10.63
CA ALA A 84 -7.32 -0.05 -10.76
C ALA A 84 -8.29 -0.48 -11.88
N SER A 85 -8.47 0.36 -12.91
CA SER A 85 -9.39 0.08 -14.02
C SER A 85 -8.68 -0.65 -15.16
N PRO A 86 -9.32 -1.65 -15.82
CA PRO A 86 -10.61 -2.24 -15.46
C PRO A 86 -10.50 -3.15 -14.22
N ARG A 87 -11.39 -2.95 -13.23
CA ARG A 87 -11.36 -3.65 -11.92
C ARG A 87 -11.35 -5.18 -12.06
N ARG A 88 -12.09 -5.73 -13.03
CA ARG A 88 -12.19 -7.18 -13.25
C ARG A 88 -10.82 -7.84 -13.49
N ARG A 89 -9.97 -7.23 -14.33
CA ARG A 89 -8.61 -7.76 -14.59
C ARG A 89 -7.75 -7.74 -13.34
N TYR A 90 -7.93 -6.72 -12.50
CA TYR A 90 -7.20 -6.64 -11.25
C TYR A 90 -7.65 -7.73 -10.26
N TYR A 91 -8.95 -8.00 -10.17
CA TYR A 91 -9.48 -9.12 -9.38
C TYR A 91 -8.93 -10.46 -9.86
N GLU A 92 -8.97 -10.71 -11.17
CA GLU A 92 -8.39 -11.92 -11.80
C GLU A 92 -6.89 -12.05 -11.47
N LEU A 93 -6.13 -10.96 -11.61
CA LEU A 93 -4.70 -10.94 -11.29
C LEU A 93 -4.39 -11.21 -9.82
N ARG A 94 -5.28 -10.77 -8.92
CA ARG A 94 -5.17 -10.99 -7.47
C ARG A 94 -5.74 -12.34 -7.02
N GLY A 95 -6.41 -13.07 -7.92
CA GLY A 95 -7.14 -14.29 -7.57
C GLY A 95 -8.33 -14.02 -6.65
N TRP A 96 -8.94 -12.84 -6.75
CA TRP A 96 -10.13 -12.45 -5.98
C TRP A 96 -11.41 -12.79 -6.72
N THR A 97 -12.46 -13.11 -5.99
CA THR A 97 -13.79 -13.38 -6.55
C THR A 97 -14.41 -12.08 -7.06
N TRP A 98 -14.85 -12.07 -8.32
CA TRP A 98 -15.54 -10.92 -8.89
C TRP A 98 -16.93 -10.75 -8.23
N PRO A 99 -17.34 -9.53 -7.82
CA PRO A 99 -18.60 -9.32 -7.12
C PRO A 99 -19.84 -9.90 -7.84
N ASP A 100 -19.95 -9.76 -9.16
CA ASP A 100 -21.13 -10.28 -9.88
C ASP A 100 -21.19 -11.82 -9.89
N GLU A 101 -20.05 -12.49 -9.73
CA GLU A 101 -19.96 -13.95 -9.65
C GLU A 101 -20.24 -14.46 -8.22
N ALA A 102 -20.20 -13.58 -7.21
CA ALA A 102 -20.50 -13.92 -5.82
C ALA A 102 -22.02 -13.95 -5.49
N GLY A 103 -22.89 -13.68 -6.47
CA GLY A 103 -24.34 -13.64 -6.32
C GLY A 103 -24.90 -12.24 -6.04
N PRO A 104 -26.25 -12.06 -6.04
CA PRO A 104 -26.92 -10.74 -6.09
C PRO A 104 -26.76 -9.83 -4.85
N GLY A 105 -25.78 -10.06 -3.98
CA GLY A 105 -25.48 -9.24 -2.80
C GLY A 105 -24.14 -8.49 -2.84
N ALA A 106 -23.26 -8.74 -3.83
CA ALA A 106 -21.89 -8.24 -3.81
C ALA A 106 -21.64 -6.99 -4.67
N ALA A 107 -22.51 -6.66 -5.62
CA ALA A 107 -22.40 -5.47 -6.48
C ALA A 107 -22.64 -4.12 -5.75
N ALA A 108 -22.88 -4.14 -4.44
CA ALA A 108 -23.25 -2.96 -3.65
C ALA A 108 -22.11 -2.40 -2.77
N ALA A 109 -20.86 -2.81 -2.97
CA ALA A 109 -19.73 -2.17 -2.31
C ALA A 109 -19.26 -0.94 -3.12
N PRO A 110 -19.26 0.28 -2.53
CA PRO A 110 -18.94 1.53 -3.23
C PRO A 110 -17.53 1.56 -3.85
#